data_AF-A0A2W4TWT1-F1
#
_entry.id   AF-A0A2W4TWT1-F1
#
_cell.length_a   1.000
_cell.length_b   1.000
_cell.length_c   1.000
_cell.angle_alpha   90.00
_cell.angle_beta   90.00
_cell.angle_gamma   90.00
#
_symmetry.space_group_name_H-M   'P 1'
#
loop_
_entity.id
_entity.type
_entity.pdbx_description
1 polymer ?
#
loop_
_entity_poly.entity_id
_entity_poly.type
_entity_poly.pdbx_seq_one_letter_code
_entity_poly.pdbx_strand_id
1 'polypeptide(L)'
;MKLLSTSFRATLENFGIKGLTLSEESGVSTGAISNFRNDVAGITTESLERLLSAFSDEALAYWTSQILAARNLEENLSHNPLAIQTFVNAMDGETAADFLACLAIRIRAESKKANGQIALTNVA
;
A
#
# COMPACT_ATOMS: atom_id res chain seq x y z
N MET A 1 -8.61 -16.44 6.60
CA MET A 1 -8.35 -15.12 7.20
C MET A 1 -6.86 -14.78 7.33
N LYS A 2 -5.96 -15.78 7.37
CA LYS A 2 -4.48 -15.66 7.39
C LYS A 2 -3.86 -14.48 6.64
N LEU A 3 -4.32 -14.17 5.43
CA LEU A 3 -3.77 -13.05 4.66
C LEU A 3 -3.96 -11.72 5.40
N LEU A 4 -5.21 -11.42 5.78
CA LEU A 4 -5.53 -10.14 6.43
C LEU A 4 -4.83 -10.01 7.79
N SER A 5 -4.81 -11.09 8.59
CA SER A 5 -4.13 -11.12 9.89
C SER A 5 -2.61 -10.98 9.75
N THR A 6 -2.00 -11.64 8.76
CA THR A 6 -0.55 -11.54 8.51
C THR A 6 -0.15 -10.15 8.02
N SER A 7 -0.89 -9.58 7.05
CA SER A 7 -0.65 -8.21 6.57
C SER A 7 -0.86 -7.20 7.69
N PHE A 8 -1.88 -7.39 8.52
CA PHE A 8 -2.17 -6.53 9.67
C PHE A 8 -1.02 -6.56 10.67
N ARG A 9 -0.54 -7.76 11.05
CA ARG A 9 0.62 -7.91 11.94
C ARG A 9 1.87 -7.21 11.38
N ALA A 10 2.18 -7.46 10.10
CA ALA A 10 3.34 -6.83 9.45
C ALA A 10 3.24 -5.30 9.43
N THR A 11 2.03 -4.76 9.27
CA THR A 11 1.80 -3.31 9.30
C THR A 11 2.06 -2.73 10.69
N LEU A 12 1.55 -3.37 11.74
CA LEU A 12 1.81 -2.91 13.11
C LEU A 12 3.29 -2.94 13.46
N GLU A 13 4.01 -3.98 13.01
CA GLU A 13 5.45 -4.11 13.21
C GLU A 13 6.24 -3.04 12.44
N ASN A 14 5.90 -2.79 11.18
CA ASN A 14 6.59 -1.81 10.33
C ASN A 14 6.46 -0.37 10.84
N PHE A 15 5.28 -0.01 11.36
CA PHE A 15 5.00 1.34 11.84
C PHE A 15 5.13 1.50 13.37
N GLY A 16 5.50 0.44 14.09
CA GLY A 16 5.62 0.46 15.55
C GLY A 16 4.29 0.73 16.27
N ILE A 17 3.15 0.39 15.65
CA ILE A 17 1.81 0.65 16.19
C ILE A 17 1.54 -0.30 17.35
N LYS A 18 1.31 0.27 18.53
CA LYS A 18 1.00 -0.49 19.74
C LYS A 18 -0.48 -0.87 19.77
N GLY A 19 -0.77 -2.13 20.10
CA GLY A 19 -2.15 -2.62 20.18
C GLY A 19 -3.02 -1.89 21.21
N LEU A 20 -2.42 -1.31 22.26
CA LEU A 20 -3.15 -0.47 23.23
C LEU A 20 -3.61 0.84 22.60
N THR A 21 -2.72 1.58 21.94
CA THR A 21 -3.04 2.83 21.24
C THR A 21 -4.08 2.59 20.16
N LEU A 22 -3.91 1.53 19.36
CA LEU A 22 -4.88 1.18 18.34
C LEU A 22 -6.25 0.81 18.91
N SER A 23 -6.28 0.20 20.11
CA SER A 23 -7.53 -0.10 20.83
C SER A 23 -8.25 1.17 21.27
N GLU A 24 -7.51 2.16 21.77
CA GLU A 24 -8.05 3.45 22.20
C GLU A 24 -8.63 4.23 21.02
N GLU A 25 -7.93 4.26 19.88
CA GLU A 25 -8.34 4.99 18.68
C GLU A 25 -9.50 4.34 17.94
N SER A 26 -9.50 3.00 17.83
CA SER A 26 -10.54 2.26 17.09
C SER A 26 -11.76 1.86 17.93
N GLY A 27 -11.64 1.91 19.26
CA GLY A 27 -12.63 1.37 20.19
C GLY A 27 -12.76 -0.16 20.16
N VAL A 28 -11.86 -0.87 19.46
CA VAL A 28 -11.84 -2.34 19.42
C VAL A 28 -10.97 -2.86 20.56
N SER A 29 -11.43 -3.89 21.27
CA SER A 29 -10.71 -4.38 22.45
C SER A 29 -9.32 -4.94 22.09
N THR A 30 -8.34 -4.72 22.97
CA THR A 30 -6.98 -5.27 22.84
C THR A 30 -6.97 -6.80 22.67
N GLY A 31 -7.92 -7.50 23.29
CA GLY A 31 -8.11 -8.94 23.13
C GLY A 31 -8.52 -9.33 21.71
N ALA A 32 -9.50 -8.63 21.12
CA ALA A 32 -9.93 -8.86 19.74
C ALA A 32 -8.79 -8.54 18.74
N ILE A 33 -8.06 -7.45 18.95
CA ILE A 33 -6.89 -7.07 18.15
C ILE A 33 -5.81 -8.16 18.23
N SER A 34 -5.48 -8.64 19.44
CA SER A 34 -4.47 -9.67 19.64
C SER A 34 -4.86 -10.99 18.97
N ASN A 35 -6.12 -11.41 19.12
CA ASN A 35 -6.63 -12.63 18.50
C ASN A 35 -6.60 -12.54 16.97
N PHE A 36 -7.01 -11.41 16.40
CA PHE A 36 -6.96 -11.19 14.96
C PHE A 36 -5.52 -11.17 14.45
N ARG A 37 -4.63 -10.39 15.08
CA ARG A 37 -3.20 -10.28 14.73
C ARG A 37 -2.49 -11.63 14.70
N ASN A 38 -2.85 -12.52 15.64
CA ASN A 38 -2.23 -13.83 15.78
C ASN A 38 -2.99 -14.94 15.03
N ASP A 39 -3.99 -14.60 14.21
CA ASP A 39 -4.84 -15.55 13.47
C ASP A 39 -5.54 -16.58 14.37
N VAL A 40 -5.78 -16.23 15.65
CA VAL A 40 -6.45 -17.09 16.63
C VAL A 40 -7.97 -17.05 16.43
N ALA A 41 -8.52 -15.88 16.11
CA ALA A 41 -9.97 -15.73 15.90
C ALA A 41 -10.30 -14.72 14.79
N GLY A 42 -11.51 -14.91 14.25
CA GLY A 42 -12.24 -13.97 13.41
C GLY A 42 -12.27 -12.54 13.96
N ILE A 43 -12.33 -11.55 13.08
CA ILE A 43 -12.79 -10.20 13.43
C ILE A 43 -14.00 -9.86 12.58
N THR A 44 -14.93 -9.08 13.11
CA THR A 44 -16.08 -8.61 12.33
C THR A 44 -15.65 -7.54 11.33
N THR A 45 -16.39 -7.41 10.23
CA THR A 45 -16.12 -6.37 9.22
C THR A 45 -16.13 -4.97 9.84
N GLU A 46 -17.08 -4.68 10.72
CA GLU A 46 -17.17 -3.39 11.42
C GLU A 46 -15.95 -3.13 12.32
N SER A 47 -15.48 -4.13 13.06
CA SER A 47 -14.28 -3.95 13.89
C SER A 47 -13.02 -3.81 13.03
N LEU A 48 -12.95 -4.51 11.90
CA LEU A 48 -11.85 -4.34 10.95
C LEU A 48 -11.86 -2.92 10.36
N GLU A 49 -13.02 -2.42 9.94
CA GLU A 49 -13.18 -1.06 9.42
C GLU A 49 -12.68 -0.02 10.43
N ARG A 50 -13.12 -0.11 11.68
CA ARG A 50 -12.64 0.79 12.75
C ARG A 50 -11.14 0.73 12.98
N LEU A 51 -10.53 -0.47 12.91
CA LEU A 51 -9.08 -0.61 13.03
C LEU A 51 -8.34 0.04 11.86
N LEU A 52 -8.85 -0.12 10.64
CA LEU A 52 -8.24 0.46 9.44
C LEU A 52 -8.42 1.97 9.39
N SER A 53 -9.54 2.51 9.91
CA SER A 53 -9.75 3.96 10.04
C SER A 53 -8.84 4.62 11.08
N ALA A 54 -8.29 3.84 12.01
CA ALA A 54 -7.31 4.33 12.99
C ALA A 54 -5.86 4.29 12.45
N PHE A 55 -5.62 3.71 11.27
CA PHE A 55 -4.31 3.78 10.63
C PHE A 55 -4.07 5.17 10.03
N SER A 56 -2.80 5.58 9.98
CA SER A 56 -2.41 6.67 9.09
C SER A 56 -2.56 6.22 7.63
N ASP A 57 -2.63 7.19 6.71
CA ASP A 57 -2.75 6.91 5.27
C ASP A 57 -1.61 6.02 4.78
N GLU A 58 -0.38 6.22 5.27
CA GLU A 58 0.78 5.40 4.91
C GLU A 58 0.68 3.97 5.43
N ALA A 59 0.19 3.79 6.67
CA ALA A 59 0.00 2.47 7.26
C ALA A 59 -1.11 1.70 6.55
N LEU A 60 -2.20 2.38 6.18
CA LEU A 60 -3.29 1.80 5.39
C LEU A 60 -2.83 1.41 3.98
N ALA A 61 -2.05 2.29 3.33
CA ALA A 61 -1.46 2.01 2.02
C ALA A 61 -0.53 0.79 2.07
N TYR A 62 0.32 0.70 3.08
CA TYR A 62 1.20 -0.45 3.29
C TYR A 62 0.41 -1.74 3.55
N TRP A 63 -0.60 -1.72 4.42
CA TRP A 63 -1.44 -2.90 4.67
C TRP A 63 -2.09 -3.41 3.38
N THR A 64 -2.61 -2.48 2.57
CA THR A 64 -3.23 -2.77 1.28
C THR A 64 -2.22 -3.34 0.29
N SER A 65 -1.01 -2.79 0.20
CA SER A 65 0.03 -3.31 -0.69
C SER A 65 0.41 -4.75 -0.34
N GLN A 66 0.50 -5.09 0.93
CA GLN A 66 0.78 -6.47 1.36
C GLN A 66 -0.31 -7.45 0.91
N ILE A 67 -1.58 -7.03 0.90
CA ILE A 67 -2.70 -7.83 0.40
C ILE A 67 -2.61 -8.00 -1.13
N LEU A 68 -2.32 -6.91 -1.85
CA LEU A 68 -2.17 -6.94 -3.30
C LEU A 68 -1.02 -7.85 -3.73
N ALA A 69 0.15 -7.70 -3.10
CA ALA A 69 1.33 -8.52 -3.32
C ALA A 69 1.03 -10.01 -3.11
N ALA A 70 0.45 -10.37 -1.98
CA ALA A 70 0.15 -11.77 -1.65
C ALA A 70 -0.90 -12.42 -2.55
N ARG A 71 -1.67 -11.61 -3.29
CA ARG A 71 -2.65 -12.07 -4.28
C ARG A 71 -2.12 -12.03 -5.71
N ASN A 72 -0.84 -11.67 -5.90
CA ASN A 72 -0.23 -11.41 -7.21
C ASN A 72 -1.07 -10.42 -8.05
N LEU A 73 -1.71 -9.46 -7.38
CA LEU A 73 -2.50 -8.43 -8.05
C LEU A 73 -1.62 -7.29 -8.57
N GLU A 74 -0.37 -7.21 -8.14
CA GLU A 74 0.62 -6.26 -8.67
C GLU A 74 0.89 -6.51 -10.16
N GLU A 75 1.00 -7.79 -10.58
CA GLU A 75 1.14 -8.16 -12.00
C GLU A 75 -0.14 -7.88 -12.80
N ASN A 76 -1.32 -8.03 -12.18
CA ASN A 76 -2.59 -7.69 -12.84
C ASN A 76 -2.78 -6.17 -12.97
N LEU A 77 -2.33 -5.37 -11.99
CA LEU A 77 -2.32 -3.90 -12.09
C LEU A 77 -1.34 -3.41 -13.17
N SER A 78 -0.22 -4.11 -13.32
CA SER A 78 0.79 -3.85 -14.37
C SER A 78 0.24 -4.02 -15.80
N HIS A 79 -0.85 -4.77 -15.96
CA HIS A 79 -1.47 -5.09 -17.26
C HIS A 79 -2.98 -4.81 -17.31
N ASN A 80 -3.52 -4.00 -16.40
CA ASN A 80 -4.94 -3.64 -16.41
C ASN A 80 -5.13 -2.17 -16.80
N PRO A 81 -5.25 -1.87 -18.11
CA PRO A 81 -5.54 -0.53 -18.62
C PRO A 81 -6.75 0.12 -17.94
N LEU A 82 -7.75 -0.67 -17.52
CA LEU A 82 -8.95 -0.14 -16.87
C LEU A 82 -8.66 0.40 -15.47
N ALA A 83 -7.71 -0.19 -14.71
CA ALA A 83 -7.36 0.30 -13.39
C ALA A 83 -6.65 1.66 -13.48
N ILE A 84 -5.70 1.79 -14.40
CA ILE A 84 -5.00 3.07 -14.66
C ILE A 84 -5.98 4.11 -15.19
N GLN A 85 -6.85 3.73 -16.14
CA GLN A 85 -7.83 4.64 -16.72
C GLN A 85 -8.86 5.10 -15.68
N THR A 86 -9.33 4.20 -14.81
CA THR A 86 -10.26 4.55 -13.73
C THR A 86 -9.60 5.52 -12.74
N PHE A 87 -8.33 5.28 -12.39
CA PHE A 87 -7.56 6.17 -11.52
C PHE A 87 -7.37 7.56 -12.14
N VAL A 88 -6.96 7.63 -13.41
CA VAL A 88 -6.80 8.90 -14.15
C VAL A 88 -8.13 9.65 -14.27
N ASN A 89 -9.23 8.95 -14.56
CA ASN A 89 -10.55 9.58 -14.69
C ASN A 89 -11.10 10.11 -13.36
N ALA A 90 -10.62 9.61 -12.22
CA ALA A 90 -11.03 10.04 -10.89
C ALA A 90 -10.24 11.27 -10.40
N MET A 91 -9.16 11.68 -11.08
CA MET A 91 -8.37 12.85 -10.71
C MET A 91 -9.07 14.15 -11.11
N ASP A 92 -8.95 15.16 -10.25
CA ASP A 92 -9.20 16.54 -10.66
C ASP A 92 -8.06 17.08 -11.55
N GLY A 93 -8.28 18.26 -12.15
CA GLY A 93 -7.34 18.84 -13.10
C GLY A 93 -5.97 19.18 -12.50
N GLU A 94 -5.91 19.51 -11.22
CA GLU A 94 -4.67 19.85 -10.50
C GLU A 94 -3.85 18.59 -10.22
N THR A 95 -4.49 17.57 -9.64
CA THR A 95 -3.90 16.26 -9.36
C THR A 95 -3.41 15.58 -10.64
N ALA A 96 -4.16 15.71 -11.75
CA ALA A 96 -3.74 15.17 -13.03
C ALA A 96 -2.48 15.85 -13.57
N ALA A 97 -2.33 17.17 -13.38
CA ALA A 97 -1.14 17.90 -13.80
C ALA A 97 0.10 17.49 -12.99
N ASP A 98 -0.04 17.36 -11.67
CA ASP A 98 1.04 16.89 -10.78
C ASP A 98 1.47 15.45 -11.10
N PHE A 99 0.49 14.58 -11.38
CA PHE A 99 0.76 13.22 -11.80
C PHE A 99 1.54 13.17 -13.12
N LEU A 100 1.16 13.97 -14.11
CA LEU A 100 1.91 14.10 -15.38
C LEU A 100 3.33 14.64 -15.17
N ALA A 101 3.51 15.61 -14.27
CA ALA A 101 4.83 16.14 -13.94
C ALA A 101 5.72 15.05 -13.31
N CYS A 102 5.19 14.28 -12.37
CA CYS A 102 5.87 13.15 -11.75
C CYS A 102 6.27 12.08 -12.78
N LEU A 103 5.37 11.71 -13.69
CA LEU A 103 5.65 10.77 -14.77
C LEU A 103 6.75 11.28 -15.71
N ALA A 104 6.71 12.57 -16.07
CA ALA A 104 7.74 13.17 -16.90
C ALA A 104 9.12 13.15 -16.22
N ILE A 105 9.19 13.39 -14.92
CA ILE A 105 10.43 13.29 -14.12
C ILE A 105 10.95 11.85 -14.15
N ARG A 106 10.07 10.87 -13.89
CA ARG A 106 10.40 9.44 -13.91
C ARG A 106 10.99 8.99 -15.24
N ILE A 107 10.33 9.33 -16.35
CA ILE A 107 10.76 8.95 -17.71
C ILE A 107 12.13 9.55 -18.02
N ARG A 108 12.34 10.84 -17.71
CA ARG A 108 13.64 11.51 -17.92
C ARG A 108 14.77 10.84 -17.13
N ALA A 109 14.49 10.41 -15.90
CA ALA A 109 15.46 9.70 -15.07
C ALA A 109 15.86 8.34 -15.67
N GLU A 110 14.90 7.58 -16.22
CA GLU A 110 15.19 6.31 -16.91
C GLU A 110 15.97 6.52 -18.21
N SER A 111 15.60 7.51 -19.02
CA SER A 111 16.34 7.82 -20.25
C SER A 111 17.80 8.21 -19.96
N LYS A 112 18.05 8.95 -18.87
CA LYS A 112 19.42 9.25 -18.42
C LYS A 112 20.19 8.02 -17.98
N LYS A 113 19.57 7.10 -17.24
CA LYS A 113 20.21 5.83 -16.84
C LYS A 113 20.56 4.97 -18.06
N ALA A 114 19.64 4.85 -19.02
CA ALA A 114 19.87 4.13 -20.27
C ALA A 114 21.05 4.74 -21.08
N ASN A 115 21.10 6.07 -21.22
CA ASN A 115 22.20 6.74 -21.93
C ASN A 115 23.54 6.69 -21.19
N GLY A 116 23.53 6.70 -19.85
CA GLY A 116 24.73 6.55 -19.03
C GLY A 116 25.36 5.16 -19.11
N GLN A 117 24.55 4.11 -19.30
CA GLN A 117 25.02 2.74 -19.52
C GLN A 117 25.68 2.57 -20.89
N ILE A 118 25.14 3.21 -21.95
CA ILE A 118 25.73 3.17 -23.30
C ILE A 118 27.09 3.88 -23.34
N ALA A 119 27.26 4.95 -22.57
CA ALA A 119 28.52 5.69 -22.49
C ALA A 119 29.64 4.89 -21.80
N LEU A 120 29.32 4.00 -20.86
CA LEU A 120 30.31 3.16 -20.17
C LEU A 120 30.72 1.92 -20.97
N THR A 121 29.89 1.45 -21.89
CA THR A 121 30.23 0.32 -22.80
C THR A 121 31.10 0.72 -23.99
N ASN A 122 31.19 2.01 -24.33
CA ASN A 122 31.98 2.52 -25.47
C ASN A 122 33.38 3.05 -25.08
N VAL A 123 33.78 2.89 -23.81
CA VAL A 123 35.08 3.35 -23.27
C VAL A 123 35.94 2.16 -22.78
N ALA A 124 35.60 0.93 -23.17
CA ALA A 124 36.37 -0.28 -22.88
C ALA A 124 37.04 -0.83 -24.14
#